data_AF-A0A2P5D1X9-F1
#
_entry.id   AF-A0A2P5D1X9-F1
#
_cell.length_a   1.000
_cell.length_b   1.000
_cell.length_c   1.000
_cell.angle_alpha   90.00
_cell.angle_beta   90.00
_cell.angle_gamma   90.00
#
_symmetry.space_group_name_H-M   'P 1'
#
loop_
_entity.id
_entity.type
_entity.pdbx_description
1 polymer ?
#
loop_
_entity_poly.entity_id
_entity_poly.type
_entity_poly.pdbx_seq_one_letter_code
_entity_poly.pdbx_strand_id
1 'polypeptide(L)'
;MAASPCSEVLVFSSVALEAIWKTRNEAVHNNSSPWLHRLILTIASSMSNFGQPFTKFPTHSGSHTWHPPLEDWCKINFDTALWENSSVRAAIYHNSSSSVLGITTKIHPPVSPIVSEYLAAKFAIELIISLNIFHVVFAGNSTRVVQSLTWDLSNVARKYQTWFLTAAYSFKESQFGLLRILLENLIS
;
A
#
# COMPACT_ATOMS: atom_id res chain seq x y z
N MET A 1 -3.17 -16.82 -27.90
CA MET A 1 -4.22 -17.47 -27.07
C MET A 1 -5.16 -16.36 -26.62
N ALA A 2 -6.44 -16.44 -26.97
CA ALA A 2 -7.44 -15.45 -26.56
C ALA A 2 -7.65 -15.50 -25.04
N ALA A 3 -7.82 -14.35 -24.40
CA ALA A 3 -8.18 -14.26 -22.99
C ALA A 3 -9.53 -14.96 -22.76
N SER A 4 -9.69 -15.63 -21.62
CA SER A 4 -10.97 -16.26 -21.27
C SER A 4 -12.05 -15.18 -21.11
N PRO A 5 -13.29 -15.38 -21.59
CA PRO A 5 -14.38 -14.40 -21.45
C PRO A 5 -14.58 -13.91 -20.01
N CYS A 6 -14.29 -14.76 -19.02
CA CYS A 6 -14.35 -14.43 -17.60
C CYS A 6 -13.28 -13.40 -17.19
N SER A 7 -12.08 -13.45 -17.78
CA SER A 7 -11.01 -12.49 -17.49
C SER A 7 -11.28 -11.10 -18.03
N GLU A 8 -11.92 -10.99 -19.19
CA GLU A 8 -12.25 -9.69 -19.79
C GLU A 8 -13.31 -8.94 -18.96
N VAL A 9 -14.33 -9.66 -18.47
CA VAL A 9 -15.34 -9.11 -17.56
C VAL A 9 -14.73 -8.67 -16.24
N LEU A 10 -13.79 -9.44 -15.68
CA LEU A 10 -13.09 -9.06 -14.44
C LEU A 10 -12.24 -7.80 -14.63
N VAL A 11 -11.48 -7.72 -15.73
CA VAL A 11 -10.66 -6.54 -16.05
C VAL A 11 -11.53 -5.31 -16.25
N PHE A 12 -12.62 -5.42 -17.03
CA PHE A 12 -13.58 -4.34 -17.20
C PHE A 12 -14.17 -3.90 -15.87
N SER A 13 -14.58 -4.85 -15.03
CA SER A 13 -15.16 -4.55 -13.71
C SER A 13 -14.15 -3.84 -12.80
N SER A 14 -12.89 -4.29 -12.76
CA SER A 14 -11.83 -3.66 -11.98
C SER A 14 -11.53 -2.23 -12.46
N VAL A 15 -11.40 -2.03 -13.78
CA VAL A 15 -11.16 -0.70 -14.38
C VAL A 15 -12.33 0.23 -14.12
N ALA A 16 -13.57 -0.24 -14.30
CA ALA A 16 -14.77 0.54 -14.04
C ALA A 16 -14.89 0.92 -12.56
N LEU A 17 -14.67 -0.02 -11.64
CA LEU A 17 -14.71 0.21 -10.20
C LEU A 17 -13.64 1.22 -9.77
N GLU A 18 -12.41 1.09 -10.27
CA GLU A 18 -11.33 2.03 -9.97
C GLU A 18 -11.66 3.44 -10.48
N ALA A 19 -12.14 3.57 -11.71
CA ALA A 19 -12.48 4.85 -12.30
C ALA A 19 -13.64 5.53 -11.56
N ILE A 20 -14.69 4.78 -11.22
CA ILE A 20 -15.83 5.27 -10.43
C ILE A 20 -15.36 5.72 -9.04
N TRP A 21 -14.52 4.90 -8.37
CA TRP A 21 -14.00 5.23 -7.04
C TRP A 21 -13.14 6.50 -7.08
N LYS A 22 -12.24 6.65 -8.06
CA LYS A 22 -11.41 7.86 -8.24
C LYS A 22 -12.27 9.10 -8.48
N THR A 23 -13.23 9.03 -9.41
CA THR A 23 -14.13 10.15 -9.71
C THR A 23 -14.99 10.53 -8.51
N ARG A 24 -15.50 9.56 -7.74
CA ARG A 24 -16.21 9.85 -6.48
C ARG A 24 -15.30 10.55 -5.49
N ASN A 25 -14.08 10.07 -5.29
CA ASN A 25 -13.14 10.66 -4.33
C ASN A 25 -12.76 12.09 -4.71
N GLU A 26 -12.55 12.37 -5.99
CA GLU A 26 -12.34 13.74 -6.48
C GLU A 26 -13.55 14.64 -6.18
N ALA A 27 -14.77 14.14 -6.39
CA ALA A 27 -15.97 14.91 -6.10
C ALA A 27 -16.13 15.22 -4.60
N VAL A 28 -15.87 14.22 -3.74
CA VAL A 28 -16.02 14.35 -2.28
C VAL A 28 -14.91 15.20 -1.66
N HIS A 29 -13.66 15.03 -2.09
CA HIS A 29 -12.50 15.63 -1.42
C HIS A 29 -11.98 16.89 -2.10
N ASN A 30 -12.18 17.03 -3.42
CA ASN A 30 -11.68 18.16 -4.20
C ASN A 30 -12.80 19.06 -4.74
N ASN A 31 -14.05 18.92 -4.25
CA ASN A 31 -15.24 19.64 -4.72
C ASN A 31 -15.37 19.65 -6.26
N SER A 32 -14.90 18.59 -6.92
CA SER A 32 -14.93 18.47 -8.37
C SER A 32 -16.29 18.00 -8.84
N SER A 33 -16.82 18.57 -9.92
CA SER A 33 -18.05 18.06 -10.52
C SER A 33 -17.74 16.82 -11.37
N PRO A 34 -18.32 15.65 -11.08
CA PRO A 34 -18.03 14.43 -11.82
C PRO A 34 -18.55 14.56 -13.27
N TRP A 35 -17.64 14.52 -14.24
CA TRP A 35 -18.00 14.58 -15.65
C TRP A 35 -18.11 13.16 -16.23
N LEU A 36 -19.34 12.65 -16.31
CA LEU A 36 -19.64 11.27 -16.72
C LEU A 36 -19.02 10.88 -18.08
N HIS A 37 -18.97 11.82 -19.03
CA HIS A 37 -18.36 11.56 -20.33
C HIS A 37 -16.86 11.26 -20.21
N ARG A 38 -16.12 12.01 -19.37
CA ARG A 38 -14.71 11.75 -19.08
C ARG A 38 -14.51 10.40 -18.40
N LEU A 39 -15.40 10.03 -17.48
CA LEU A 39 -15.35 8.73 -16.82
C LEU A 39 -15.44 7.59 -17.85
N ILE A 40 -16.39 7.67 -18.78
CA ILE A 40 -16.55 6.69 -19.86
C ILE A 40 -15.29 6.62 -20.74
N LEU A 41 -14.73 7.78 -21.12
CA LEU A 41 -13.50 7.83 -21.92
C LEU A 41 -12.29 7.24 -21.17
N THR A 42 -12.16 7.52 -19.86
CA THR A 42 -11.10 6.95 -19.02
C THR A 42 -11.21 5.43 -18.89
N ILE A 43 -12.42 4.89 -18.75
CA ILE A 43 -12.64 3.45 -18.72
C ILE A 43 -12.24 2.84 -20.07
N ALA A 44 -12.69 3.43 -21.18
CA ALA A 44 -12.39 2.94 -22.52
C ALA A 44 -10.88 2.97 -22.85
N SER A 45 -10.17 4.05 -22.50
CA SER A 45 -8.72 4.17 -22.71
C SER A 45 -7.92 3.26 -21.80
N SER A 46 -8.38 3.02 -20.58
CA SER A 46 -7.73 2.09 -19.65
C SER A 46 -7.87 0.66 -20.16
N MET A 47 -9.04 0.28 -20.69
CA MET A 47 -9.27 -1.05 -21.28
C MET A 47 -8.36 -1.34 -22.47
N SER A 48 -8.05 -0.35 -23.32
CA SER A 48 -7.11 -0.56 -24.44
C SER A 48 -5.69 -0.88 -23.98
N ASN A 49 -5.29 -0.44 -22.79
CA ASN A 49 -3.96 -0.72 -22.22
C ASN A 49 -3.84 -2.15 -21.68
N PHE A 50 -4.97 -2.84 -21.45
CA PHE A 50 -5.02 -4.20 -20.93
C PHE A 50 -5.17 -5.27 -22.03
N GLY A 51 -4.99 -4.91 -23.31
CA GLY A 51 -5.06 -5.84 -24.46
C GLY A 51 -4.01 -6.96 -24.49
N GLN A 52 -3.14 -7.07 -23.48
CA GLN A 52 -2.25 -8.22 -23.32
C GLN A 52 -2.93 -9.33 -22.52
N PRO A 53 -2.90 -10.59 -22.98
CA PRO A 53 -3.56 -11.69 -22.29
C PRO A 53 -2.92 -11.90 -20.91
N PHE A 54 -3.70 -11.67 -19.86
CA PHE A 54 -3.33 -12.02 -18.50
C PHE A 54 -3.11 -13.53 -18.41
N THR A 55 -1.86 -13.96 -18.37
CA THR A 55 -1.53 -15.35 -18.11
C THR A 55 -1.75 -15.62 -16.61
N LYS A 56 -2.92 -16.18 -16.31
CA LYS A 56 -3.32 -16.76 -15.02
C LYS A 56 -3.55 -15.73 -13.90
N PHE A 57 -4.82 -15.51 -13.60
CA PHE A 57 -5.22 -14.93 -12.31
C PHE A 57 -4.88 -15.94 -11.21
N PRO A 58 -4.21 -15.51 -10.12
CA PRO A 58 -4.06 -16.35 -8.94
C PRO A 58 -5.46 -16.73 -8.45
N THR A 59 -5.79 -18.01 -8.53
CA THR A 59 -7.02 -18.54 -7.96
C THR A 59 -6.81 -18.56 -6.45
N HIS A 60 -7.11 -17.45 -5.76
CA HIS A 60 -7.15 -17.44 -4.31
C HIS A 60 -8.36 -18.26 -3.85
N SER A 61 -8.16 -19.55 -3.59
CA SER A 61 -9.17 -20.48 -3.08
C SER A 61 -9.42 -20.33 -1.57
N GLY A 62 -9.02 -19.20 -0.97
CA GLY A 62 -9.24 -18.91 0.44
C GLY A 62 -10.45 -18.01 0.61
N SER A 63 -11.41 -18.43 1.43
CA SER A 63 -12.39 -17.52 2.01
C SER A 63 -11.65 -16.46 2.82
N HIS A 64 -11.40 -15.30 2.21
CA HIS A 64 -10.82 -14.13 2.88
C HIS A 64 -11.92 -13.42 3.67
N THR A 65 -12.46 -14.10 4.68
CA THR A 65 -13.39 -13.48 5.61
C THR A 65 -12.63 -12.46 6.44
N TRP A 66 -13.08 -11.21 6.41
CA TRP A 66 -12.55 -10.16 7.26
C TRP A 66 -12.87 -10.51 8.72
N HIS A 67 -11.86 -10.56 9.57
CA HIS A 67 -12.03 -10.74 11.00
C HIS A 67 -11.49 -9.51 11.74
N PRO A 68 -12.21 -9.03 12.77
CA PRO A 68 -11.67 -8.03 13.69
C PRO A 68 -10.48 -8.63 14.46
N PRO A 69 -9.57 -7.80 14.97
CA PRO A 69 -8.55 -8.27 15.89
C PRO A 69 -9.19 -8.81 17.18
N LEU A 70 -8.43 -9.63 17.92
CA LEU A 70 -8.84 -10.09 19.25
C LEU A 70 -9.07 -8.90 20.20
N GLU A 71 -9.79 -9.14 21.30
CA GLU A 71 -9.91 -8.15 22.37
C GLU A 71 -8.53 -7.73 22.88
N ASP A 72 -8.36 -6.45 23.20
CA ASP A 72 -7.08 -5.79 23.54
C ASP A 72 -6.01 -5.75 22.42
N TRP A 73 -6.32 -6.22 21.22
CA TRP A 73 -5.44 -6.09 20.05
C TRP A 73 -5.93 -4.96 19.14
N CYS A 74 -4.96 -4.33 18.47
CA CYS A 74 -5.23 -3.39 17.40
C CYS A 74 -4.94 -4.03 16.04
N LYS A 75 -5.67 -3.65 15.01
CA LYS A 75 -5.32 -3.97 13.62
C LYS A 75 -4.94 -2.68 12.91
N ILE A 76 -3.77 -2.68 12.28
CA ILE A 76 -3.31 -1.56 11.46
C ILE A 76 -3.31 -1.96 9.99
N ASN A 77 -4.17 -1.31 9.22
CA ASN A 77 -4.16 -1.39 7.77
C ASN A 77 -3.21 -0.33 7.23
N PHE A 78 -2.34 -0.71 6.31
CA PHE A 78 -1.48 0.23 5.60
C PHE A 78 -1.65 0.05 4.10
N ASP A 79 -1.52 1.17 3.38
CA ASP A 79 -1.64 1.19 1.93
C ASP A 79 -0.91 2.41 1.37
N THR A 80 -0.68 2.40 0.07
CA THR A 80 -0.14 3.51 -0.67
C THR A 80 -0.95 3.82 -1.92
N ALA A 81 -1.04 5.11 -2.23
CA ALA A 81 -1.56 5.59 -3.49
C ALA A 81 -0.46 6.27 -4.28
N LEU A 82 -0.39 5.96 -5.57
CA LEU A 82 0.63 6.45 -6.49
C LEU A 82 0.02 7.42 -7.51
N TRP A 83 0.74 8.49 -7.77
CA TRP A 83 0.49 9.44 -8.85
C TRP A 83 1.78 9.68 -9.62
N GLU A 84 1.67 10.36 -10.77
CA GLU A 84 2.83 10.67 -11.63
C GLU A 84 3.92 11.43 -10.88
N ASN A 85 3.53 12.41 -10.05
CA ASN A 85 4.46 13.34 -9.40
C ASN A 85 4.57 13.13 -7.89
N SER A 86 3.83 12.18 -7.32
CA SER A 86 3.81 11.98 -5.88
C SER A 86 3.30 10.59 -5.53
N SER A 87 3.53 10.22 -4.28
CA SER A 87 2.90 9.06 -3.69
C SER A 87 2.49 9.38 -2.26
N VAL A 88 1.42 8.75 -1.81
CA VAL A 88 0.87 8.93 -0.47
C VAL A 88 0.90 7.57 0.20
N ARG A 89 1.39 7.54 1.43
CA ARG A 89 1.28 6.36 2.30
C ARG A 89 0.33 6.68 3.44
N ALA A 90 -0.49 5.71 3.78
CA ALA A 90 -1.48 5.81 4.84
C ALA A 90 -1.38 4.61 5.76
N ALA A 91 -1.63 4.83 7.06
CA ALA A 91 -1.86 3.77 8.01
C ALA A 91 -3.05 4.14 8.90
N ILE A 92 -3.96 3.18 9.10
CA ILE A 92 -5.18 3.33 9.89
C ILE A 92 -5.22 2.19 10.88
N TYR A 93 -5.32 2.50 12.18
CA TYR A 93 -5.46 1.47 13.20
C TYR A 93 -6.82 1.56 13.91
N HIS A 94 -7.35 0.39 14.23
CA HIS A 94 -8.67 0.20 14.83
C HIS A 94 -8.67 -0.96 15.81
N ASN A 95 -9.64 -0.97 16.72
CA ASN A 95 -9.77 -1.98 17.78
C ASN A 95 -10.65 -3.17 17.35
N SER A 96 -10.88 -4.12 18.26
CA SER A 96 -11.75 -5.29 18.07
C SER A 96 -13.20 -4.94 17.70
N SER A 97 -13.68 -3.77 18.11
CA SER A 97 -15.00 -3.24 17.72
C SER A 97 -15.00 -2.53 16.36
N SER A 98 -13.91 -2.61 15.59
CA SER A 98 -13.71 -1.89 14.32
C SER A 98 -13.73 -0.36 14.46
N SER A 99 -13.60 0.17 15.67
CA SER A 99 -13.54 1.61 15.91
C SER A 99 -12.17 2.13 15.52
N VAL A 100 -12.14 3.13 14.63
CA VAL A 100 -10.89 3.77 14.20
C VAL A 100 -10.33 4.58 15.36
N LEU A 101 -9.14 4.19 15.81
CA LEU A 101 -8.44 4.82 16.92
C LEU A 101 -7.46 5.90 16.43
N GLY A 102 -6.98 5.78 15.19
CA GLY A 102 -6.16 6.81 14.58
C GLY A 102 -5.81 6.55 13.12
N ILE A 103 -5.43 7.62 12.44
CA ILE A 103 -5.08 7.67 11.03
C ILE A 103 -3.82 8.51 10.89
N THR A 104 -2.87 8.05 10.09
CA THR A 104 -1.70 8.83 9.70
C THR A 104 -1.50 8.75 8.20
N THR A 105 -1.09 9.87 7.60
CA THR A 105 -0.81 9.96 6.15
C THR A 105 0.43 10.81 5.90
N LYS A 106 1.18 10.49 4.84
CA LYS A 106 2.32 11.30 4.42
C LYS A 106 2.53 11.23 2.92
N ILE A 107 2.73 12.41 2.32
CA ILE A 107 3.11 12.56 0.91
C ILE A 107 4.62 12.39 0.77
N HIS A 108 5.06 11.75 -0.31
CA HIS A 108 6.47 11.62 -0.68
C HIS A 108 6.65 11.67 -2.21
N PRO A 109 7.90 11.87 -2.69
CA PRO A 109 8.21 11.78 -4.11
C PRO A 109 7.77 10.43 -4.72
N PRO A 110 7.55 10.36 -6.04
CA PRO A 110 7.14 9.13 -6.68
C PRO A 110 8.23 8.06 -6.51
N VAL A 111 7.82 6.84 -6.18
CA VAL A 111 8.68 5.66 -6.05
C VAL A 111 8.02 4.48 -6.76
N SER A 112 8.76 3.39 -6.97
CA SER A 112 8.16 2.19 -7.55
C SER A 112 7.04 1.62 -6.66
N PRO A 113 6.02 0.95 -7.23
CA PRO A 113 4.88 0.46 -6.45
C PRO A 113 5.26 -0.44 -5.27
N ILE A 114 6.24 -1.33 -5.45
CA ILE A 114 6.66 -2.19 -4.34
C ILE A 114 7.36 -1.40 -3.22
N VAL A 115 8.12 -0.36 -3.58
CA VAL A 115 8.82 0.49 -2.60
C VAL A 115 7.82 1.33 -1.81
N SER A 116 6.78 1.87 -2.45
CA SER A 116 5.75 2.63 -1.73
C SER A 116 4.98 1.76 -0.73
N GLU A 117 4.72 0.49 -1.06
CA GLU A 117 4.11 -0.47 -0.14
C GLU A 117 5.00 -0.76 1.09
N TYR A 118 6.31 -0.94 0.87
CA TYR A 118 7.26 -1.07 1.98
C TYR A 118 7.31 0.20 2.85
N LEU A 119 7.25 1.38 2.23
CA LEU A 119 7.22 2.64 2.96
C LEU A 119 5.91 2.81 3.76
N ALA A 120 4.78 2.34 3.25
CA ALA A 120 3.51 2.31 3.99
C ALA A 120 3.59 1.36 5.20
N ALA A 121 4.14 0.15 5.02
CA ALA A 121 4.37 -0.79 6.13
C ALA A 121 5.29 -0.20 7.21
N LYS A 122 6.42 0.41 6.80
CA LYS A 122 7.34 1.11 7.71
C LYS A 122 6.63 2.20 8.50
N PHE A 123 5.80 2.99 7.83
CA PHE A 123 5.07 4.09 8.44
C PHE A 123 4.03 3.60 9.46
N ALA A 124 3.40 2.45 9.21
CA ALA A 124 2.52 1.79 10.16
C ALA A 124 3.28 1.29 11.41
N ILE A 125 4.47 0.70 11.22
CA ILE A 125 5.32 0.24 12.33
C ILE A 125 5.77 1.42 13.20
N GLU A 126 6.27 2.49 12.58
CA GLU A 126 6.70 3.71 13.28
C GLU A 126 5.57 4.30 14.13
N LEU A 127 4.33 4.30 13.60
CA LEU A 127 3.16 4.75 14.34
C LEU A 127 2.93 3.90 15.59
N ILE A 128 2.87 2.57 15.46
CA ILE A 128 2.61 1.65 16.57
C ILE A 128 3.68 1.75 17.66
N ILE A 129 4.95 1.89 17.27
CA ILE A 129 6.06 2.14 18.20
C ILE A 129 5.85 3.46 18.94
N SER A 130 5.52 4.55 18.23
CA SER A 130 5.31 5.87 18.84
C SER A 130 4.13 5.90 19.82
N LEU A 131 3.14 5.02 19.61
CA LEU A 131 1.95 4.88 20.46
C LEU A 131 2.13 3.84 21.58
N ASN A 132 3.28 3.18 21.66
CA ASN A 132 3.58 2.13 22.63
C ASN A 132 2.54 0.98 22.61
N ILE A 133 2.09 0.59 21.42
CA ILE A 133 1.13 -0.51 21.20
C ILE A 133 1.90 -1.80 20.91
N PHE A 134 1.62 -2.88 21.65
CA PHE A 134 2.36 -4.14 21.55
C PHE A 134 1.59 -5.28 20.88
N HIS A 135 0.26 -5.30 21.01
CA HIS A 135 -0.60 -6.33 20.42
C HIS A 135 -1.22 -5.80 19.14
N VAL A 136 -0.58 -6.10 18.01
CA VAL A 136 -0.97 -5.54 16.71
C VAL A 136 -1.02 -6.60 15.61
N VAL A 137 -2.02 -6.48 14.73
CA VAL A 137 -2.10 -7.19 13.45
C VAL A 137 -1.83 -6.21 12.32
N PHE A 138 -0.78 -6.45 11.54
CA PHE A 138 -0.50 -5.68 10.33
C PHE A 138 -1.25 -6.26 9.13
N ALA A 139 -1.92 -5.41 8.36
CA ALA A 139 -2.62 -5.79 7.14
C ALA A 139 -2.29 -4.82 6.00
N GLY A 140 -1.92 -5.36 4.85
CA GLY A 140 -1.66 -4.59 3.63
C GLY A 140 -2.08 -5.37 2.39
N ASN A 141 -2.18 -4.67 1.25
CA ASN A 141 -2.61 -5.25 -0.03
C ASN A 141 -1.51 -6.12 -0.69
N SER A 142 -0.26 -5.97 -0.26
CA SER A 142 0.90 -6.59 -0.89
C SER A 142 1.32 -7.84 -0.14
N THR A 143 1.02 -9.01 -0.70
CA THR A 143 1.41 -10.31 -0.14
C THR A 143 2.92 -10.39 0.13
N ARG A 144 3.75 -9.81 -0.75
CA ARG A 144 5.22 -9.78 -0.58
C ARG A 144 5.62 -9.00 0.67
N VAL A 145 5.00 -7.84 0.90
CA VAL A 145 5.27 -7.00 2.07
C VAL A 145 4.74 -7.68 3.33
N VAL A 146 3.49 -8.14 3.34
CA VAL A 146 2.88 -8.83 4.49
C VAL A 146 3.66 -10.08 4.90
N GLN A 147 4.05 -10.92 3.93
CA GLN A 147 4.88 -12.09 4.21
C GLN A 147 6.22 -11.68 4.81
N SER A 148 6.88 -10.66 4.25
CA SER A 148 8.16 -10.18 4.80
C SER A 148 8.06 -9.72 6.26
N LEU A 149 6.90 -9.17 6.67
CA LEU A 149 6.63 -8.84 8.08
C LEU A 149 6.46 -10.10 8.93
N THR A 150 5.72 -11.09 8.42
CA THR A 150 5.37 -12.31 9.19
C THR A 150 6.60 -13.15 9.53
N TRP A 151 7.58 -13.22 8.63
CA TRP A 151 8.86 -13.90 8.86
C TRP A 151 9.79 -13.14 9.83
N ASP A 152 9.56 -11.85 10.07
CA ASP A 152 10.45 -10.97 10.84
C ASP A 152 9.95 -10.64 12.26
N LEU A 153 8.70 -10.98 12.58
CA LEU A 153 8.08 -10.70 13.88
C LEU A 153 8.69 -11.48 15.07
N SER A 154 9.47 -12.53 14.83
CA SER A 154 10.18 -13.27 15.88
C SER A 154 11.47 -12.59 16.37
N ASN A 155 11.94 -11.52 15.70
CA ASN A 155 13.21 -10.84 16.02
C ASN A 155 13.17 -9.31 15.87
N VAL A 156 11.98 -8.71 15.95
CA VAL A 156 11.66 -7.30 15.67
C VAL A 156 12.70 -6.34 16.27
N ALA A 157 12.97 -6.43 17.58
CA ALA A 157 13.87 -5.49 18.25
C ALA A 157 15.35 -5.56 17.80
N ARG A 158 15.84 -6.73 17.36
CA ARG A 158 17.28 -6.95 17.08
C ARG A 158 17.65 -6.71 15.61
N LYS A 159 16.67 -6.80 14.70
CA LYS A 159 16.92 -6.77 13.25
C LYS A 159 16.77 -5.41 12.58
N TYR A 160 16.17 -4.41 13.24
CA TYR A 160 16.03 -3.05 12.68
C TYR A 160 17.37 -2.42 12.27
N GLN A 161 18.47 -2.77 12.94
CA GLN A 161 19.82 -2.30 12.59
C GLN A 161 20.35 -2.90 11.27
N THR A 162 20.10 -4.18 11.02
CA THR A 162 20.50 -4.89 9.78
C THR A 162 19.58 -4.60 8.60
N TRP A 163 18.28 -4.37 8.83
CA TRP A 163 17.31 -4.02 7.78
C TRP A 163 17.66 -2.69 7.09
N PHE A 164 18.19 -1.73 7.86
CA PHE A 164 18.73 -0.48 7.32
C PHE A 164 19.91 -0.71 6.38
N LEU A 165 20.79 -1.68 6.67
CA LEU A 165 21.96 -1.95 5.84
C LEU A 165 21.58 -2.62 4.52
N THR A 166 20.65 -3.57 4.51
CA THR A 166 20.22 -4.23 3.26
C THR A 166 19.37 -3.31 2.38
N ALA A 167 18.48 -2.52 2.96
CA ALA A 167 17.72 -1.50 2.23
C ALA A 167 18.63 -0.36 1.70
N ALA A 168 19.63 0.07 2.49
CA ALA A 168 20.64 1.04 2.05
C ALA A 168 21.62 0.46 1.01
N TYR A 169 21.87 -0.86 1.01
CA TYR A 169 22.72 -1.51 0.00
C TYR A 169 22.01 -1.61 -1.35
N SER A 170 20.71 -1.91 -1.38
CA SER A 170 19.89 -1.79 -2.60
C SER A 170 19.70 -0.33 -3.05
N PHE A 171 19.85 0.63 -2.13
CA PHE A 171 19.81 2.07 -2.43
C PHE A 171 21.15 2.61 -2.98
N LYS A 172 22.29 1.94 -2.69
CA LYS A 172 23.64 2.35 -3.12
C LYS A 172 23.85 2.37 -4.65
N GLU A 173 22.98 1.74 -5.44
CA GLU A 173 23.09 1.77 -6.91
C GLU A 173 22.40 2.98 -7.58
N SER A 174 21.60 3.78 -6.88
CA SER A 174 20.95 4.94 -7.51
C SER A 174 21.03 6.22 -6.68
N GLN A 175 22.02 7.06 -6.96
CA GLN A 175 22.20 8.45 -6.48
C GLN A 175 23.18 8.61 -5.29
N PHE A 176 24.46 8.76 -5.63
CA PHE A 176 25.48 9.33 -4.75
C PHE A 176 25.21 10.82 -4.51
N GLY A 177 25.20 11.26 -3.24
CA GLY A 177 25.36 12.67 -2.91
C GLY A 177 24.83 13.12 -1.55
N LEU A 178 23.63 12.68 -1.16
CA LEU A 178 22.91 13.30 -0.02
C LEU A 178 22.95 12.52 1.30
N LEU A 179 23.35 11.25 1.30
CA LEU A 179 23.28 10.40 2.50
C LEU A 179 24.44 10.62 3.50
N ARG A 180 25.53 11.30 3.11
CA ARG A 180 26.70 11.49 3.97
C ARG A 180 26.42 12.43 5.15
N ILE A 181 25.54 13.41 4.95
CA ILE A 181 25.21 14.45 5.95
C ILE A 181 24.25 13.95 7.04
N LEU A 182 23.46 12.90 6.75
CA LEU A 182 22.48 12.36 7.71
C LEU A 182 23.07 11.31 8.66
N LEU A 183 24.17 10.65 8.30
CA LEU A 183 24.83 9.65 9.15
C LEU A 183 25.74 10.28 10.23
N GLU A 184 26.29 11.46 9.99
CA GLU A 184 27.18 12.13 10.96
C GLU A 184 26.42 12.75 12.16
N ASN A 185 25.09 12.97 12.04
CA ASN A 185 24.27 13.56 13.11
C ASN A 185 23.54 12.53 14.00
N LEU A 186 23.69 11.23 13.74
CA LEU A 186 23.07 10.14 14.52
C LEU A 186 24.07 9.44 15.47
N ILE A 187 25.33 9.86 15.47
CA ILE A 187 26.41 9.31 16.32
C ILE A 187 27.00 10.41 17.24
N SER A 188 26.36 11.57 17.35
CA SER A 188 26.69 12.60 18.35
C SER A 188 25.61 12.73 19.40
#